data_AF-A0AAV1FBH3-F1
#
_entry.id   AF-A0AAV1FBH3-F1
#
_cell.length_a   1.000
_cell.length_b   1.000
_cell.length_c   1.000
_cell.angle_alpha   90.00
_cell.angle_beta   90.00
_cell.angle_gamma   90.00
#
_symmetry.space_group_name_H-M   'P 1'
#
loop_
_entity.id
_entity.type
_entity.pdbx_description
1 polymer ?
#
loop_
_entity_poly.entity_id
_entity_poly.type
_entity_poly.pdbx_seq_one_letter_code
_entity_poly.pdbx_strand_id
1 'polypeptide(L)'
;MFVKLSICLLIVLIFQHDAAEAQRKKESLLSEKVSQLMDWTSKRSVIRMNGDKFRRFVKAPPRNYSVVIMFTALQPQRQCGVCRQADEEFQVLANSWRYSSAFTNKVFFASVDFDEGSDVFQMLNMNSAPTFLHFPPKGKPRRSDTYELQVRGFAAEQLARWVADRTDVQIRVIRPPNYAGPLLLGFLLAVIGGLAYLRRHNLEFLFNRNMWAFSALGFVLIMTSGQMWNHIRGPPYAHKNPSTGQVSYIHGSSQAQFVAETHIVLLFNAAVTMGMVLLCEAATSDLDIGKRKIMCVAGVGLVMLFFSWLLSIFRAKYHGYPYSFLLS
;
A
#
# COMPACT_ATOMS: atom_id res chain seq x y z
N MET A 1 -8.05 -63.56 45.35
CA MET A 1 -7.72 -63.15 43.97
C MET A 1 -8.81 -62.27 43.36
N PHE A 2 -10.10 -62.63 43.48
CA PHE A 2 -11.25 -61.84 42.99
C PHE A 2 -11.36 -60.40 43.51
N VAL A 3 -11.12 -60.15 44.80
CA VAL A 3 -11.22 -58.79 45.38
C VAL A 3 -10.24 -57.80 44.76
N LYS A 4 -8.99 -58.25 44.46
CA LYS A 4 -8.00 -57.41 43.78
C LYS A 4 -8.40 -57.08 42.34
N LEU A 5 -9.07 -58.02 41.65
CA LEU A 5 -9.54 -57.84 40.27
C LEU A 5 -10.70 -56.84 40.19
N SER A 6 -11.66 -56.91 41.14
CA SER A 6 -12.78 -55.97 41.22
C SER A 6 -12.32 -54.53 41.55
N ILE A 7 -11.31 -54.37 42.41
CA ILE A 7 -10.75 -53.05 42.73
C ILE A 7 -10.04 -52.45 41.51
N CYS A 8 -9.26 -53.24 40.75
CA CYS A 8 -8.66 -52.77 39.50
C CYS A 8 -9.69 -52.35 38.45
N LEU A 9 -10.80 -53.09 38.30
CA LEU A 9 -11.89 -52.75 37.40
C LEU A 9 -12.60 -51.45 37.79
N LEU A 10 -12.84 -51.23 39.09
CA LEU A 10 -13.42 -49.98 39.61
C LEU A 10 -12.50 -48.79 39.36
N ILE A 11 -11.19 -48.94 39.59
CA ILE A 11 -10.21 -47.89 39.32
C ILE A 11 -10.18 -47.55 37.81
N VAL A 12 -10.18 -48.56 36.94
CA VAL A 12 -10.22 -48.35 35.48
C VAL A 12 -11.51 -47.63 35.05
N LEU A 13 -12.66 -47.98 35.63
CA LEU A 13 -13.93 -47.32 35.32
C LEU A 13 -13.97 -45.86 35.80
N ILE A 14 -13.38 -45.56 36.97
CA ILE A 14 -13.25 -44.18 37.48
C ILE A 14 -12.33 -43.35 36.57
N PHE A 15 -11.16 -43.90 36.21
CA PHE A 15 -10.23 -43.23 35.28
C PHE A 15 -10.85 -43.00 33.90
N GLN A 16 -11.66 -43.94 33.40
CA GLN A 16 -12.39 -43.79 32.14
C GLN A 16 -13.48 -42.71 32.23
N HIS A 17 -14.15 -42.58 33.38
CA HIS A 17 -15.16 -41.55 33.60
C HIS A 17 -14.54 -40.14 33.65
N ASP A 18 -13.45 -39.96 34.40
CA ASP A 18 -12.72 -38.68 34.48
C ASP A 18 -12.15 -38.26 33.11
N ALA A 19 -11.60 -39.20 32.34
CA ALA A 19 -11.11 -38.93 30.99
C ALA A 19 -12.23 -38.52 30.03
N ALA A 20 -13.40 -39.15 30.12
CA ALA A 20 -14.57 -38.81 29.31
C ALA A 20 -15.15 -37.44 29.67
N GLU A 21 -15.19 -37.08 30.95
CA GLU A 21 -15.67 -35.77 31.41
C GLU A 21 -14.72 -34.64 31.00
N ALA A 22 -13.40 -34.86 31.11
CA ALA A 22 -12.39 -33.92 30.64
C ALA A 22 -12.47 -33.69 29.11
N GLN A 23 -12.75 -34.74 28.34
CA GLN A 23 -12.91 -34.63 26.90
C GLN A 23 -14.18 -33.87 26.52
N ARG A 24 -15.31 -34.10 27.21
CA ARG A 24 -16.55 -33.33 27.03
C ARG A 24 -16.36 -31.84 27.34
N LYS A 25 -15.66 -31.49 28.43
CA LYS A 25 -15.34 -30.09 28.77
C LYS A 25 -14.47 -29.41 27.70
N LYS A 26 -13.56 -30.16 27.09
CA LYS A 26 -12.70 -29.65 26.00
C LYS A 26 -13.50 -29.41 24.73
N GLU A 27 -14.43 -30.30 24.38
CA GLU A 27 -15.30 -30.15 23.22
C GLU A 27 -16.29 -28.99 23.38
N SER A 28 -16.87 -28.82 24.57
CA SER A 28 -17.76 -27.67 24.86
C SER A 28 -17.02 -26.34 24.76
N LEU A 29 -15.83 -26.23 25.36
CA LEU A 29 -14.98 -25.04 25.27
C LEU A 29 -14.55 -24.75 23.83
N LEU A 30 -14.25 -25.79 23.04
CA LEU A 30 -13.90 -25.64 21.62
C LEU A 30 -15.07 -25.07 20.83
N SER A 31 -16.27 -25.63 21.01
CA SER A 31 -17.50 -25.18 20.36
C SER A 31 -17.81 -23.73 20.71
N GLU A 32 -17.67 -23.34 21.98
CA GLU A 32 -17.87 -21.97 22.44
C GLU A 32 -16.89 -21.00 21.76
N LYS A 33 -15.60 -21.37 21.69
CA LYS A 33 -14.58 -20.54 21.00
C LYS A 33 -14.87 -20.37 19.52
N VAL A 34 -15.27 -21.45 18.83
CA VAL A 34 -15.61 -21.39 17.40
C VAL A 34 -16.86 -20.54 17.18
N SER A 35 -17.89 -20.69 18.02
CA SER A 35 -19.10 -19.87 17.96
C SER A 35 -18.80 -18.37 18.12
N GLN A 36 -17.95 -18.01 19.09
CA GLN A 36 -17.52 -16.63 19.30
C GLN A 36 -16.74 -16.06 18.10
N LEU A 37 -15.84 -16.85 17.51
CA LEU A 37 -15.11 -16.43 16.30
C LEU A 37 -16.06 -16.26 15.11
N MET A 38 -17.07 -17.12 14.97
CA MET A 38 -18.07 -17.01 13.91
C MET A 38 -18.94 -15.76 14.09
N ASP A 39 -19.38 -15.45 15.31
CA ASP A 39 -20.12 -14.21 15.59
C ASP A 39 -19.29 -12.97 15.26
N TRP A 40 -18.02 -12.92 15.64
CA TRP A 40 -17.15 -11.81 15.28
C TRP A 40 -16.90 -11.72 13.78
N THR A 41 -16.69 -12.86 13.11
CA THR A 41 -16.51 -12.92 11.65
C THR A 41 -17.77 -12.44 10.92
N SER A 42 -18.95 -12.64 11.50
CA SER A 42 -20.23 -12.15 10.98
C SER A 42 -20.40 -10.63 11.13
N LYS A 43 -19.67 -9.99 12.06
CA LYS A 43 -19.68 -8.53 12.23
C LYS A 43 -18.57 -7.85 11.42
N ARG A 44 -17.38 -8.45 11.37
CA ARG A 44 -16.21 -7.94 10.65
C ARG A 44 -15.44 -9.10 10.02
N SER A 45 -14.99 -8.96 8.78
CA SER A 45 -14.20 -9.99 8.09
C SER A 45 -12.83 -10.24 8.73
N VAL A 46 -12.21 -9.19 9.27
CA VAL A 46 -10.96 -9.27 10.04
C VAL A 46 -11.24 -9.02 11.51
N ILE A 47 -10.89 -9.98 12.36
CA ILE A 47 -11.06 -9.89 13.81
C ILE A 47 -9.89 -9.11 14.41
N ARG A 48 -10.15 -7.96 15.05
CA ARG A 48 -9.12 -7.25 15.82
C ARG A 48 -8.88 -7.93 17.17
N MET A 49 -7.63 -8.29 17.40
CA MET A 49 -7.18 -9.00 18.60
C MET A 49 -6.21 -8.13 19.40
N ASN A 50 -6.43 -8.08 20.72
CA ASN A 50 -5.45 -7.62 21.70
C ASN A 50 -4.63 -8.82 22.23
N GLY A 51 -3.69 -8.57 23.14
CA GLY A 51 -2.87 -9.63 23.75
C GLY A 51 -3.68 -10.76 24.39
N ASP A 52 -4.78 -10.45 25.09
CA ASP A 52 -5.61 -11.45 25.75
C ASP A 52 -6.41 -12.32 24.78
N LYS A 53 -7.03 -11.70 23.76
CA LYS A 53 -7.73 -12.43 22.70
C LYS A 53 -6.75 -13.32 21.93
N PHE A 54 -5.54 -12.80 21.63
CA PHE A 54 -4.50 -13.60 20.97
C PHE A 54 -4.13 -14.83 21.81
N ARG A 55 -3.88 -14.65 23.12
CA ARG A 55 -3.60 -15.78 24.01
C ARG A 55 -4.75 -16.78 24.06
N ARG A 56 -6.00 -16.33 24.18
CA ARG A 56 -7.18 -17.19 24.32
C ARG A 56 -7.55 -17.94 23.03
N PHE A 57 -7.56 -17.28 21.87
CA PHE A 57 -8.06 -17.87 20.62
C PHE A 57 -6.94 -18.45 19.74
N VAL A 58 -5.73 -17.91 19.82
CA VAL A 58 -4.62 -18.29 18.94
C VAL A 58 -3.60 -19.19 19.63
N LYS A 59 -3.24 -18.93 20.90
CA LYS A 59 -2.23 -19.74 21.62
C LYS A 59 -2.83 -20.87 22.44
N ALA A 60 -3.92 -20.63 23.17
CA ALA A 60 -4.50 -21.61 24.08
C ALA A 60 -5.21 -22.76 23.33
N PRO A 61 -4.92 -24.04 23.66
CA PRO A 61 -5.74 -25.16 23.22
C PRO A 61 -7.11 -25.14 23.92
N PRO A 62 -8.13 -25.85 23.41
CA PRO A 62 -8.19 -26.61 22.16
C PRO A 62 -8.44 -25.70 20.93
N ARG A 63 -8.00 -26.15 19.75
CA ARG A 63 -8.26 -25.52 18.44
C ARG A 63 -8.46 -26.59 17.36
N ASN A 64 -9.45 -26.38 16.50
CA ASN A 64 -9.71 -27.16 15.27
C ASN A 64 -9.74 -26.27 14.03
N TYR A 65 -9.30 -25.02 14.17
CA TYR A 65 -9.25 -24.00 13.13
C TYR A 65 -7.84 -23.44 12.99
N SER A 66 -7.52 -23.02 11.78
CA SER A 66 -6.37 -22.20 11.44
C SER A 66 -6.70 -20.72 11.60
N VAL A 67 -5.73 -19.95 12.09
CA VAL A 67 -5.86 -18.48 12.18
C VAL A 67 -4.74 -17.84 11.36
N VAL A 68 -5.12 -16.99 10.42
CA VAL A 68 -4.19 -16.17 9.65
C VAL A 68 -4.19 -14.77 10.25
N ILE A 69 -3.03 -14.31 10.70
CA ILE A 69 -2.90 -13.08 11.49
C ILE A 69 -1.99 -12.10 10.79
N MET A 70 -2.47 -10.87 10.63
CA MET A 70 -1.66 -9.73 10.25
C MET A 70 -1.21 -8.96 11.49
N PHE A 71 0.10 -8.89 11.71
CA PHE A 71 0.72 -8.00 12.69
C PHE A 71 0.98 -6.66 12.02
N THR A 72 0.41 -5.59 12.56
CA THR A 72 0.41 -4.28 11.91
C THR A 72 0.65 -3.14 12.92
N ALA A 73 0.84 -1.93 12.40
CA ALA A 73 0.96 -0.70 13.17
C ALA A 73 0.23 0.42 12.41
N LEU A 74 -1.10 0.46 12.54
CA LEU A 74 -1.98 1.36 11.79
C LEU A 74 -2.17 2.72 12.47
N GLN A 75 -1.73 2.86 13.72
CA GLN A 75 -1.92 4.11 14.45
C GLN A 75 -1.19 5.28 13.76
N PRO A 76 -1.82 6.44 13.55
CA PRO A 76 -1.25 7.56 12.78
C PRO A 76 0.12 8.03 13.31
N GLN A 77 0.35 7.91 14.62
CA GLN A 77 1.62 8.23 15.28
C GLN A 77 2.82 7.42 14.75
N ARG A 78 2.59 6.23 14.18
CA ARG A 78 3.64 5.34 13.64
C ARG A 78 3.97 5.62 12.18
N GLN A 79 3.14 6.36 11.45
CA GLN A 79 3.33 6.75 10.04
C GLN A 79 3.71 5.58 9.11
N CYS A 80 3.21 4.36 9.36
CA CYS A 80 3.53 3.18 8.55
C CYS A 80 2.69 3.12 7.26
N GLY A 81 3.22 3.65 6.15
CA GLY A 81 2.54 3.62 4.85
C GLY A 81 2.29 2.20 4.31
N VAL A 82 3.28 1.32 4.46
CA VAL A 82 3.18 -0.09 4.01
C VAL A 82 2.13 -0.86 4.80
N CYS A 83 2.00 -0.60 6.10
CA CYS A 83 1.00 -1.24 6.96
C CYS A 83 -0.43 -0.94 6.49
N ARG A 84 -0.69 0.31 6.05
CA ARG A 84 -2.01 0.72 5.56
C ARG A 84 -2.37 0.04 4.25
N GLN A 85 -1.44 0.00 3.29
CA GLN A 85 -1.65 -0.69 2.02
C GLN A 85 -1.83 -2.20 2.20
N ALA A 86 -1.06 -2.81 3.10
CA ALA A 86 -1.17 -4.22 3.43
C ALA A 86 -2.51 -4.55 4.13
N ASP A 87 -3.01 -3.67 5.01
CA ASP A 87 -4.31 -3.82 5.65
C ASP A 87 -5.46 -3.78 4.64
N GLU A 88 -5.41 -2.87 3.66
CA GLU A 88 -6.41 -2.79 2.58
C GLU A 88 -6.49 -4.09 1.78
N GLU A 89 -5.34 -4.64 1.35
CA GLU A 89 -5.31 -5.93 0.63
C GLU A 89 -5.73 -7.11 1.52
N PHE A 90 -5.35 -7.10 2.81
CA PHE A 90 -5.76 -8.13 3.76
C PHE A 90 -7.27 -8.11 4.04
N GLN A 91 -7.87 -6.93 4.11
CA GLN A 91 -9.33 -6.78 4.21
C GLN A 91 -10.04 -7.30 2.96
N VAL A 92 -9.53 -7.03 1.77
CA VAL A 92 -10.08 -7.57 0.51
C VAL A 92 -10.05 -9.10 0.53
N LEU A 93 -8.94 -9.71 0.94
CA LEU A 93 -8.83 -11.16 1.10
C LEU A 93 -9.87 -11.71 2.10
N ALA A 94 -9.95 -11.12 3.29
CA ALA A 94 -10.86 -11.59 4.34
C ALA A 94 -12.34 -11.42 3.96
N ASN A 95 -12.69 -10.32 3.29
CA ASN A 95 -14.03 -10.10 2.73
C ASN A 95 -14.34 -11.15 1.65
N SER A 96 -13.40 -11.42 0.75
CA SER A 96 -13.56 -12.43 -0.29
C SER A 96 -13.80 -13.82 0.29
N TRP A 97 -13.11 -14.17 1.39
CA TRP A 97 -13.36 -15.42 2.11
C TRP A 97 -14.76 -15.45 2.73
N ARG A 98 -15.16 -14.38 3.42
CA ARG A 98 -16.46 -14.27 4.08
C ARG A 98 -17.63 -14.45 3.10
N TYR A 99 -17.52 -13.90 1.89
CA TYR A 99 -18.55 -14.00 0.86
C TYR A 99 -18.37 -15.21 -0.08
N SER A 100 -17.36 -16.05 0.16
CA SER A 100 -17.12 -17.24 -0.65
C SER A 100 -18.18 -18.31 -0.39
N SER A 101 -18.60 -19.02 -1.43
CA SER A 101 -19.42 -20.23 -1.30
C SER A 101 -18.68 -21.37 -0.56
N ALA A 102 -17.35 -21.33 -0.53
CA ALA A 102 -16.50 -22.28 0.18
C ALA A 102 -16.26 -21.91 1.65
N PHE A 103 -16.94 -20.90 2.19
CA PHE A 103 -16.73 -20.42 3.55
C PHE A 103 -16.95 -21.53 4.58
N THR A 104 -15.97 -21.71 5.47
CA THR A 104 -16.01 -22.69 6.57
C THR A 104 -15.51 -22.08 7.88
N ASN A 105 -15.87 -22.70 9.00
CA ASN A 105 -15.38 -22.35 10.34
C ASN A 105 -13.95 -22.86 10.64
N LYS A 106 -13.18 -23.23 9.60
CA LYS A 106 -11.83 -23.77 9.73
C LYS A 106 -10.74 -22.72 9.58
N VAL A 107 -11.02 -21.59 8.93
CA VAL A 107 -10.03 -20.54 8.69
C VAL A 107 -10.60 -19.19 9.11
N PHE A 108 -9.88 -18.51 10.01
CA PHE A 108 -10.24 -17.19 10.51
C PHE A 108 -9.13 -16.18 10.22
N PHE A 109 -9.52 -14.95 9.88
CA PHE A 109 -8.61 -13.84 9.63
C PHE A 109 -8.63 -12.87 10.80
N ALA A 110 -7.46 -12.50 11.29
CA ALA A 110 -7.32 -11.59 12.42
C ALA A 110 -6.19 -10.58 12.22
N SER A 111 -6.24 -9.48 12.96
CA SER A 111 -5.18 -8.48 13.00
C SER A 111 -4.83 -8.15 14.45
N VAL A 112 -3.55 -7.90 14.69
CA VAL A 112 -3.01 -7.42 15.97
C VAL A 112 -2.22 -6.15 15.68
N ASP A 113 -2.67 -5.04 16.25
CA ASP A 113 -1.94 -3.77 16.18
C ASP A 113 -0.88 -3.70 17.28
N PHE A 114 0.29 -3.13 16.96
CA PHE A 114 1.39 -2.96 17.91
C PHE A 114 0.98 -2.18 19.16
N ASP A 115 0.16 -1.13 19.02
CA ASP A 115 -0.24 -0.30 20.16
C ASP A 115 -1.32 -0.99 21.03
N GLU A 116 -2.06 -1.97 20.50
CA GLU A 116 -3.05 -2.77 21.23
C GLU A 116 -2.49 -4.09 21.81
N GLY A 117 -1.34 -4.56 21.32
CA GLY A 117 -0.80 -5.89 21.59
C GLY A 117 0.72 -5.97 21.57
N SER A 118 1.40 -4.95 22.10
CA SER A 118 2.88 -4.87 22.13
C SER A 118 3.54 -6.08 22.82
N ASP A 119 2.86 -6.66 23.80
CA ASP A 119 3.23 -7.91 24.47
C ASP A 119 3.30 -9.11 23.52
N VAL A 120 2.42 -9.18 22.52
CA VAL A 120 2.43 -10.23 21.49
C VAL A 120 3.61 -10.06 20.54
N PHE A 121 3.95 -8.81 20.18
CA PHE A 121 5.11 -8.53 19.34
C PHE A 121 6.42 -8.94 20.04
N GLN A 122 6.55 -8.63 21.32
CA GLN A 122 7.67 -9.08 22.15
C GLN A 122 7.70 -10.61 22.27
N MET A 123 6.56 -11.25 22.53
CA MET A 123 6.47 -12.72 22.64
C MET A 123 6.92 -13.44 21.37
N LEU A 124 6.73 -12.84 20.20
CA LEU A 124 7.10 -13.39 18.90
C LEU A 124 8.43 -12.86 18.36
N ASN A 125 9.15 -12.02 19.12
CA ASN A 125 10.39 -11.34 18.72
C ASN A 125 10.27 -10.61 17.36
N MET A 126 9.16 -9.89 17.16
CA MET A 126 8.92 -9.12 15.93
C MET A 126 9.31 -7.66 16.14
N ASN A 127 10.27 -7.18 15.35
CA ASN A 127 10.77 -5.81 15.42
C ASN A 127 10.21 -4.91 14.30
N SER A 128 9.42 -5.47 13.38
CA SER A 128 8.91 -4.77 12.20
C SER A 128 7.48 -5.18 11.86
N ALA A 129 6.74 -4.25 11.26
CA ALA A 129 5.40 -4.45 10.71
C ALA A 129 5.36 -3.95 9.25
N PRO A 130 4.46 -4.49 8.39
CA PRO A 130 3.52 -5.57 8.67
C PRO A 130 4.15 -6.97 8.51
N THR A 131 3.66 -7.96 9.26
CA THR A 131 4.06 -9.38 9.14
C THR A 131 2.81 -10.27 9.13
N PHE A 132 2.75 -11.26 8.24
CA PHE A 132 1.63 -12.23 8.20
C PHE A 132 2.10 -13.60 8.69
N LEU A 133 1.38 -14.16 9.66
CA LEU A 133 1.65 -15.49 10.21
C LEU A 133 0.40 -16.37 10.15
N HIS A 134 0.60 -17.65 9.83
CA HIS A 134 -0.41 -18.69 9.94
C HIS A 134 -0.18 -19.50 11.23
N PHE A 135 -1.23 -19.64 12.03
CA PHE A 135 -1.23 -20.50 13.21
C PHE A 135 -2.08 -21.74 12.92
N PRO A 136 -1.46 -22.93 12.80
CA PRO A 136 -2.19 -24.15 12.55
C PRO A 136 -3.04 -24.57 13.78
N PRO A 137 -4.08 -25.40 13.57
CA PRO A 137 -4.93 -25.90 14.65
C PRO A 137 -4.15 -26.72 15.67
N LYS A 138 -3.12 -27.45 15.23
CA LYS A 138 -2.26 -28.29 16.07
C LYS A 138 -0.80 -27.90 15.88
N GLY A 139 -0.05 -27.86 16.99
CA GLY A 139 1.39 -27.60 16.99
C GLY A 139 1.76 -26.11 16.95
N LYS A 140 3.06 -25.86 16.80
CA LYS A 140 3.63 -24.52 16.63
C LYS A 140 3.74 -24.18 15.14
N PRO A 141 3.69 -22.89 14.76
CA PRO A 141 3.95 -22.46 13.39
C PRO A 141 5.33 -22.92 12.90
N ARG A 142 5.38 -23.38 11.64
CA ARG A 142 6.61 -23.71 10.92
C ARG A 142 7.16 -22.46 10.24
N ARG A 143 8.40 -22.49 9.76
CA ARG A 143 9.00 -21.36 9.01
C ARG A 143 8.16 -20.94 7.80
N SER A 144 7.55 -21.91 7.13
CA SER A 144 6.68 -21.71 5.97
C SER A 144 5.32 -21.07 6.30
N ASP A 145 4.95 -21.05 7.58
CA ASP A 145 3.78 -20.34 8.10
C ASP A 145 4.07 -18.86 8.36
N THR A 146 5.29 -18.39 8.11
CA THR A 146 5.63 -16.97 8.01
C THR A 146 5.61 -16.56 6.55
N TYR A 147 4.84 -15.52 6.22
CA TYR A 147 4.78 -15.01 4.85
C TYR A 147 5.97 -14.09 4.54
N GLU A 148 6.67 -14.39 3.46
CA GLU A 148 7.82 -13.60 2.98
C GLU A 148 7.36 -12.37 2.19
N LEU A 149 6.97 -11.33 2.92
CA LEU A 149 6.44 -10.08 2.36
C LEU A 149 7.40 -9.41 1.36
N GLN A 150 8.69 -9.43 1.64
CA GLN A 150 9.72 -8.74 0.84
C GLN A 150 9.87 -9.32 -0.57
N VAL A 151 9.62 -10.61 -0.73
CA VAL A 151 9.80 -11.33 -2.01
C VAL A 151 8.49 -11.40 -2.79
N ARG A 152 7.38 -11.69 -2.10
CA ARG A 152 6.09 -11.98 -2.76
C ARG A 152 5.16 -10.77 -2.87
N GLY A 153 5.43 -9.68 -2.14
CA GLY A 153 4.54 -8.52 -2.02
C GLY A 153 3.28 -8.84 -1.20
N PHE A 154 2.37 -7.88 -1.03
CA PHE A 154 1.16 -8.00 -0.19
C PHE A 154 -0.16 -8.04 -0.98
N ALA A 155 -0.10 -8.34 -2.28
CA ALA A 155 -1.32 -8.47 -3.08
C ALA A 155 -2.22 -9.59 -2.52
N ALA A 156 -3.53 -9.32 -2.42
CA ALA A 156 -4.52 -10.22 -1.87
C ALA A 156 -4.52 -11.61 -2.56
N GLU A 157 -4.26 -11.67 -3.86
CA GLU A 157 -4.16 -12.92 -4.62
C GLU A 157 -2.96 -13.77 -4.20
N GLN A 158 -1.82 -13.14 -3.86
CA GLN A 158 -0.63 -13.85 -3.38
C GLN A 158 -0.82 -14.36 -1.95
N LEU A 159 -1.44 -13.54 -1.10
CA LEU A 159 -1.85 -13.96 0.24
C LEU A 159 -2.85 -15.12 0.18
N ALA A 160 -3.84 -15.08 -0.73
CA ALA A 160 -4.79 -16.17 -0.94
C ALA A 160 -4.10 -17.49 -1.34
N ARG A 161 -3.14 -17.43 -2.26
CA ARG A 161 -2.34 -18.60 -2.67
C ARG A 161 -1.54 -19.17 -1.51
N TRP A 162 -0.86 -18.31 -0.75
CA TRP A 162 -0.14 -18.75 0.43
C TRP A 162 -1.05 -19.37 1.49
N VAL A 163 -2.24 -18.81 1.74
CA VAL A 163 -3.23 -19.41 2.64
C VAL A 163 -3.70 -20.77 2.12
N ALA A 164 -3.92 -20.91 0.81
CA ALA A 164 -4.27 -22.18 0.19
C ALA A 164 -3.16 -23.24 0.39
N ASP A 165 -1.89 -22.87 0.18
CA ASP A 165 -0.75 -23.77 0.40
C ASP A 165 -0.63 -24.26 1.85
N ARG A 166 -1.11 -23.47 2.82
CA ARG A 166 -1.00 -23.78 4.26
C ARG A 166 -2.22 -24.48 4.83
N THR A 167 -3.41 -24.19 4.30
CA THR A 167 -4.70 -24.60 4.87
C THR A 167 -5.55 -25.47 3.95
N ASP A 168 -5.10 -25.71 2.71
CA ASP A 168 -5.83 -26.42 1.64
C ASP A 168 -7.17 -25.75 1.26
N VAL A 169 -7.36 -24.49 1.67
CA VAL A 169 -8.56 -23.71 1.39
C VAL A 169 -8.29 -22.70 0.29
N GLN A 170 -8.93 -22.89 -0.86
CA GLN A 170 -8.79 -21.98 -2.00
C GLN A 170 -9.75 -20.79 -1.88
N ILE A 171 -9.19 -19.59 -1.73
CA ILE A 171 -9.96 -18.34 -1.63
C ILE A 171 -9.87 -17.60 -2.96
N ARG A 172 -11.02 -17.40 -3.62
CA ARG A 172 -11.11 -16.55 -4.81
C ARG A 172 -11.28 -15.09 -4.39
N VAL A 173 -10.28 -14.26 -4.69
CA VAL A 173 -10.27 -12.84 -4.34
C VAL A 173 -11.22 -12.07 -5.27
N ILE A 174 -12.16 -11.33 -4.68
CA ILE A 174 -13.08 -10.44 -5.38
C ILE A 174 -12.80 -9.02 -4.89
N ARG A 175 -12.32 -8.17 -5.80
CA ARG A 175 -12.06 -6.76 -5.49
C ARG A 175 -13.36 -5.96 -5.62
N PRO A 176 -13.76 -5.17 -4.60
CA PRO A 176 -14.94 -4.33 -4.72
C PRO A 176 -14.72 -3.29 -5.84
N PRO A 177 -15.69 -3.09 -6.75
CA PRO A 177 -15.56 -2.11 -7.81
C PRO A 177 -15.41 -0.70 -7.21
N ASN A 178 -14.37 0.03 -7.63
CA ASN A 178 -14.19 1.42 -7.23
C ASN A 178 -15.11 2.31 -8.08
N TYR A 179 -16.28 2.65 -7.54
CA TYR A 179 -17.24 3.54 -8.20
C TYR A 179 -16.81 5.01 -8.22
N ALA A 180 -15.86 5.43 -7.38
CA ALA A 180 -15.43 6.82 -7.32
C ALA A 180 -14.78 7.27 -8.63
N GLY A 181 -14.00 6.39 -9.28
CA GLY A 181 -13.36 6.68 -10.56
C GLY A 181 -14.37 6.94 -11.69
N PRO A 182 -15.26 5.99 -12.01
CA PRO A 182 -16.32 6.19 -13.01
C PRO A 182 -17.25 7.36 -12.69
N LEU A 183 -17.58 7.59 -11.41
CA LEU A 183 -18.44 8.69 -10.99
C LEU A 183 -17.75 10.04 -11.20
N LEU A 184 -16.48 10.18 -10.81
CA LEU A 184 -15.70 11.39 -11.05
C LEU A 184 -15.54 11.67 -12.55
N LEU A 185 -15.29 10.63 -13.34
CA LEU A 185 -15.23 10.73 -14.80
C LEU A 185 -16.58 11.18 -15.39
N GLY A 186 -17.68 10.58 -14.94
CA GLY A 186 -19.03 10.97 -15.35
C GLY A 186 -19.35 12.41 -15.00
N PHE A 187 -18.98 12.86 -13.79
CA PHE A 187 -19.12 14.24 -13.37
C PHE A 187 -18.29 15.20 -14.22
N LEU A 188 -17.03 14.86 -14.51
CA LEU A 188 -16.15 15.66 -15.36
C LEU A 188 -16.74 15.81 -16.77
N LEU A 189 -17.22 14.70 -17.37
CA LEU A 189 -17.87 14.72 -18.68
C LEU A 189 -19.18 15.53 -18.67
N ALA A 190 -19.96 15.45 -17.60
CA ALA A 190 -21.18 16.25 -17.45
C ALA A 190 -20.87 17.75 -17.32
N VAL A 191 -19.80 18.13 -16.60
CA VAL A 191 -19.33 19.52 -16.49
C VAL A 191 -18.83 20.03 -17.83
N ILE A 192 -17.99 19.25 -18.54
CA ILE A 192 -17.48 19.61 -19.87
C ILE A 192 -18.65 19.74 -20.87
N GLY A 193 -19.57 18.77 -20.88
CA GLY A 193 -20.75 18.80 -21.73
C GLY A 193 -21.68 19.97 -21.41
N GLY A 194 -21.89 20.26 -20.12
CA GLY A 194 -22.67 21.40 -19.65
C GLY A 194 -22.04 22.75 -20.05
N LEU A 195 -20.72 22.90 -19.88
CA LEU A 195 -19.98 24.08 -20.34
C LEU A 195 -20.07 24.24 -21.85
N ALA A 196 -19.87 23.16 -22.62
CA ALA A 196 -19.99 23.19 -24.08
C ALA A 196 -21.41 23.54 -24.56
N TYR A 197 -22.45 23.07 -23.85
CA TYR A 197 -23.84 23.40 -24.14
C TYR A 197 -24.16 24.88 -23.82
N LEU A 198 -23.76 25.36 -22.65
CA LEU A 198 -24.00 26.75 -22.22
C LEU A 198 -23.18 27.77 -23.03
N ARG A 199 -21.97 27.40 -23.47
CA ARG A 199 -21.08 28.24 -24.29
C ARG A 199 -21.15 27.88 -25.78
N ARG A 200 -22.23 27.26 -26.28
CA ARG A 200 -22.37 26.80 -27.67
C ARG A 200 -22.07 27.87 -28.73
N HIS A 201 -22.34 29.14 -28.42
CA HIS A 201 -22.09 30.28 -29.31
C HIS A 201 -20.66 30.85 -29.20
N ASN A 202 -19.87 30.48 -28.17
CA ASN A 202 -18.54 31.03 -27.90
C ASN A 202 -17.49 29.90 -27.80
N LEU A 203 -17.53 28.95 -28.75
CA LEU A 203 -16.59 27.82 -28.84
C LEU A 203 -15.29 28.18 -29.57
N GLU A 204 -15.02 29.45 -29.83
CA GLU A 204 -13.80 29.91 -30.52
C GLU A 204 -12.51 29.44 -29.82
N PHE A 205 -12.55 29.29 -28.49
CA PHE A 205 -11.47 28.70 -27.69
C PHE A 205 -11.09 27.28 -28.16
N LEU A 206 -12.06 26.43 -28.51
CA LEU A 206 -11.79 25.06 -28.99
C LEU A 206 -11.14 25.01 -30.38
N PHE A 207 -11.30 26.06 -31.19
CA PHE A 207 -10.66 26.14 -32.50
C PHE A 207 -9.28 26.80 -32.46
N ASN A 208 -8.89 27.37 -31.31
CA ASN A 208 -7.60 28.02 -31.16
C ASN A 208 -6.44 27.00 -31.10
N ARG A 209 -5.64 26.93 -32.18
CA ARG A 209 -4.47 26.04 -32.26
C ARG A 209 -3.46 26.29 -31.15
N ASN A 210 -3.28 27.53 -30.70
CA ASN A 210 -2.28 27.85 -29.68
C ASN A 210 -2.69 27.28 -28.32
N MET A 211 -3.98 27.29 -27.99
CA MET A 211 -4.50 26.68 -26.77
C MET A 211 -4.21 25.19 -26.72
N TRP A 212 -4.46 24.45 -27.82
CA TRP A 212 -4.12 23.03 -27.91
C TRP A 212 -2.62 22.77 -27.84
N ALA A 213 -1.80 23.63 -28.47
CA ALA A 213 -0.34 23.53 -28.38
C ALA A 213 0.16 23.70 -26.94
N PHE A 214 -0.31 24.72 -26.21
CA PHE A 214 0.03 24.92 -24.80
C PHE A 214 -0.47 23.79 -23.90
N SER A 215 -1.66 23.26 -24.17
CA SER A 215 -2.26 22.17 -23.40
C SER A 215 -1.49 20.86 -23.60
N ALA A 216 -1.15 20.53 -24.86
CA ALA A 216 -0.31 19.38 -25.19
C ALA A 216 1.08 19.50 -24.57
N LEU A 217 1.69 20.69 -24.64
CA LEU A 217 2.99 20.95 -24.03
C LEU A 217 2.94 20.79 -22.50
N GLY A 218 1.92 21.36 -21.85
CA GLY A 218 1.71 21.20 -20.40
C GLY A 218 1.57 19.75 -19.98
N PHE A 219 0.82 18.95 -20.75
CA PHE A 219 0.67 17.52 -20.50
C PHE A 219 2.01 16.77 -20.62
N VAL A 220 2.79 17.03 -21.68
CA VAL A 220 4.11 16.42 -21.86
C VAL A 220 5.06 16.78 -20.72
N LEU A 221 5.08 18.04 -20.28
CA LEU A 221 5.90 18.51 -19.17
C LEU A 221 5.53 17.80 -17.84
N ILE A 222 4.23 17.68 -17.55
CA ILE A 222 3.72 16.97 -16.37
C ILE A 222 4.16 15.50 -16.40
N MET A 223 3.99 14.83 -17.54
CA MET A 223 4.32 13.41 -17.66
C MET A 223 5.82 13.13 -17.63
N THR A 224 6.64 14.02 -18.20
CA THR A 224 8.11 13.87 -18.20
C THR A 224 8.76 14.24 -16.87
N SER A 225 8.10 15.04 -16.02
CA SER A 225 8.63 15.42 -14.70
C SER A 225 8.63 14.31 -13.64
N GLY A 226 7.90 13.20 -13.86
CA GLY A 226 7.79 12.08 -12.92
C GLY A 226 6.48 12.01 -12.13
N GLN A 227 5.45 12.77 -12.52
CA GLN A 227 4.14 12.78 -11.83
C GLN A 227 3.45 11.41 -11.79
N MET A 228 3.60 10.60 -12.84
CA MET A 228 3.04 9.25 -12.86
C MET A 228 3.70 8.33 -11.81
N TRP A 229 5.01 8.48 -11.61
CA TRP A 229 5.73 7.72 -10.58
C TRP A 229 5.23 8.09 -9.18
N ASN A 230 5.00 9.39 -8.92
CA ASN A 230 4.41 9.85 -7.66
C ASN A 230 3.00 9.28 -7.45
N HIS A 231 2.17 9.30 -8.49
CA HIS A 231 0.80 8.80 -8.41
C HIS A 231 0.77 7.30 -8.06
N ILE A 232 1.68 6.50 -8.63
CA ILE A 232 1.72 5.05 -8.39
C ILE A 232 2.28 4.73 -6.99
N ARG A 233 3.36 5.40 -6.56
CA ARG A 233 4.07 5.02 -5.33
C ARG A 233 3.69 5.84 -4.09
N GLY A 234 3.06 7.00 -4.24
CA GLY A 234 2.64 7.86 -3.13
C GLY A 234 3.78 8.29 -2.18
N PRO A 235 4.93 8.79 -2.69
CA PRO A 235 6.05 9.23 -1.84
C PRO A 235 5.65 10.45 -0.98
N PRO A 236 6.36 10.71 0.14
CA PRO A 236 6.15 11.93 0.92
C PRO A 236 6.57 13.19 0.13
N TYR A 237 6.04 14.35 0.52
CA TYR A 237 6.31 15.60 -0.20
C TYR A 237 7.76 16.09 -0.06
N ALA A 238 8.30 16.00 1.16
CA ALA A 238 9.68 16.31 1.50
C ALA A 238 10.08 15.49 2.74
N HIS A 239 11.38 15.30 2.96
CA HIS A 239 11.89 14.59 4.13
C HIS A 239 12.64 15.54 5.06
N LYS A 240 12.31 15.51 6.35
CA LYS A 240 13.03 16.27 7.36
C LYS A 240 14.10 15.39 7.98
N ASN A 241 15.36 15.84 7.92
CA ASN A 241 16.44 15.09 8.55
C ASN A 241 16.25 15.12 10.09
N PRO A 242 16.10 13.97 10.77
CA PRO A 242 15.86 13.92 12.21
C PRO A 242 16.99 14.52 13.05
N SER A 243 18.22 14.51 12.53
CA SER A 243 19.41 14.94 13.26
C SER A 243 19.75 16.43 13.07
N THR A 244 19.42 17.01 11.91
CA THR A 244 19.77 18.40 11.57
C THR A 244 18.57 19.34 11.47
N GLY A 245 17.34 18.80 11.48
CA GLY A 245 16.10 19.58 11.35
C GLY A 245 15.87 20.21 9.97
N GLN A 246 16.82 20.07 9.04
CA GLN A 246 16.72 20.63 7.69
C GLN A 246 15.78 19.79 6.82
N VAL A 247 14.97 20.49 6.01
CA VAL A 247 14.03 19.88 5.07
C VAL A 247 14.75 19.63 3.75
N SER A 248 14.91 18.37 3.35
CA SER A 248 15.40 18.02 2.01
C SER A 248 14.24 17.89 1.04
N TYR A 249 14.27 18.68 -0.03
CA TYR A 249 13.29 18.66 -1.12
C TYR A 249 13.66 17.72 -2.27
N ILE A 250 14.91 17.24 -2.30
CA ILE A 250 15.43 16.31 -3.32
C ILE A 250 15.86 15.02 -2.62
N HIS A 251 15.51 13.89 -3.23
CA HIS A 251 15.88 12.57 -2.70
C HIS A 251 17.32 12.22 -3.06
N GLY A 252 18.12 11.75 -2.10
CA GLY A 252 19.56 11.45 -2.31
C GLY A 252 19.86 10.21 -3.15
N SER A 253 18.89 9.31 -3.36
CA SER A 253 19.04 8.13 -4.22
C SER A 253 18.34 8.29 -5.57
N SER A 254 18.93 7.77 -6.65
CA SER A 254 18.34 7.73 -8.00
C SER A 254 17.06 6.88 -8.13
N GLN A 255 16.82 5.93 -7.23
CA GLN A 255 15.67 5.01 -7.30
C GLN A 255 14.37 5.56 -6.69
N ALA A 256 14.42 6.73 -6.04
CA ALA A 256 13.27 7.34 -5.37
C ALA A 256 13.24 8.85 -5.65
N GLN A 257 12.05 9.44 -5.52
CA GLN A 257 11.79 10.83 -5.84
C GLN A 257 10.80 11.39 -4.82
N PHE A 258 10.92 12.68 -4.49
CA PHE A 258 9.92 13.38 -3.69
C PHE A 258 8.90 14.11 -4.57
N VAL A 259 7.71 14.37 -4.01
CA VAL A 259 6.70 15.14 -4.75
C VAL A 259 7.20 16.57 -5.05
N ALA A 260 7.90 17.21 -4.11
CA ALA A 260 8.51 18.53 -4.34
C ALA A 260 9.51 18.53 -5.51
N GLU A 261 10.37 17.51 -5.60
CA GLU A 261 11.36 17.35 -6.68
C GLU A 261 10.72 17.37 -8.06
N THR A 262 9.54 16.78 -8.19
CA THR A 262 8.77 16.71 -9.45
C THR A 262 8.33 18.09 -9.92
N HIS A 263 7.94 18.97 -8.99
CA HIS A 263 7.54 20.35 -9.30
C HIS A 263 8.75 21.19 -9.72
N ILE A 264 9.91 20.95 -9.11
CA ILE A 264 11.17 21.62 -9.46
C ILE A 264 11.61 21.21 -10.88
N VAL A 265 11.62 19.90 -11.18
CA VAL A 265 11.96 19.38 -12.51
C VAL A 265 10.97 19.88 -13.57
N LEU A 266 9.68 19.93 -13.25
CA LEU A 266 8.66 20.51 -14.13
C LEU A 266 8.97 21.96 -14.50
N LEU A 267 9.30 22.79 -13.50
CA LEU A 267 9.63 24.20 -13.70
C LEU A 267 10.88 24.37 -14.57
N PHE A 268 11.92 23.57 -14.32
CA PHE A 268 13.16 23.63 -15.11
C PHE A 268 12.95 23.21 -16.56
N ASN A 269 12.23 22.10 -16.80
CA ASN A 269 11.88 21.66 -18.15
C ASN A 269 11.01 22.68 -18.88
N ALA A 270 10.06 23.31 -18.18
CA ALA A 270 9.23 24.37 -18.74
C ALA A 270 10.08 25.59 -19.15
N ALA A 271 11.02 26.02 -18.30
CA ALA A 271 11.90 27.15 -18.58
C ALA A 271 12.85 26.88 -19.76
N VAL A 272 13.44 25.68 -19.85
CA VAL A 272 14.27 25.27 -21.00
C VAL A 272 13.44 25.23 -22.27
N THR A 273 12.23 24.68 -22.22
CA THR A 273 11.34 24.62 -23.38
C THR A 273 10.92 26.01 -23.85
N MET A 274 10.60 26.90 -22.91
CA MET A 274 10.29 28.31 -23.21
C MET A 274 11.49 29.01 -23.87
N GLY A 275 12.70 28.79 -23.36
CA GLY A 275 13.93 29.30 -23.97
C GLY A 275 14.09 28.80 -25.42
N MET A 276 13.82 27.52 -25.68
CA MET A 276 13.88 26.96 -27.04
C MET A 276 12.80 27.54 -27.97
N VAL A 277 11.57 27.74 -27.47
CA VAL A 277 10.49 28.37 -28.24
C VAL A 277 10.85 29.80 -28.63
N LEU A 278 11.41 30.59 -27.71
CA LEU A 278 11.87 31.95 -27.98
C LEU A 278 12.98 31.99 -29.04
N LEU A 279 13.88 31.01 -29.05
CA LEU A 279 14.93 30.90 -30.08
C LEU A 279 14.34 30.59 -31.46
N CYS A 280 13.41 29.64 -31.53
CA CYS A 280 12.72 29.31 -32.78
C CYS A 280 11.92 30.52 -33.29
N GLU A 281 11.18 31.20 -32.42
CA GLU A 281 10.39 32.37 -32.79
C GLU A 281 11.28 33.54 -33.22
N ALA A 282 12.42 33.78 -32.56
CA ALA A 282 13.40 34.78 -32.99
C ALA A 282 14.00 34.47 -34.37
N ALA A 283 14.13 33.19 -34.73
CA ALA A 283 14.63 32.76 -36.03
C ALA A 283 13.59 32.93 -37.15
N THR A 284 12.32 32.60 -36.90
CA THR A 284 11.26 32.57 -37.91
C THR A 284 10.40 33.82 -38.00
N SER A 285 10.45 34.73 -37.01
CA SER A 285 9.61 35.93 -36.99
C SER A 285 10.19 37.09 -37.81
N ASP A 286 9.30 37.81 -38.49
CA ASP A 286 9.61 39.07 -39.20
C ASP A 286 9.54 40.30 -38.26
N LEU A 287 9.92 40.13 -36.99
CA LEU A 287 9.96 41.20 -36.01
C LEU A 287 11.18 42.12 -36.23
N ASP A 288 11.11 43.35 -35.68
CA ASP A 288 12.23 44.29 -35.69
C ASP A 288 13.53 43.63 -35.20
N ILE A 289 14.64 43.98 -35.85
CA ILE A 289 15.98 43.42 -35.57
C ILE A 289 16.33 43.54 -34.08
N GLY A 290 15.94 44.64 -33.42
CA GLY A 290 16.15 44.83 -31.98
C GLY A 290 15.39 43.83 -31.12
N LYS A 291 14.11 43.58 -31.41
CA LYS A 291 13.27 42.62 -30.67
C LYS A 291 13.74 41.19 -30.86
N ARG A 292 14.12 40.82 -32.10
CA ARG A 292 14.68 39.49 -32.40
C ARG A 292 15.98 39.21 -31.64
N LYS A 293 16.88 40.20 -31.57
CA LYS A 293 18.12 40.08 -30.79
C LYS A 293 17.84 39.85 -29.31
N ILE A 294 16.91 40.60 -28.72
CA ILE A 294 16.53 40.44 -27.31
C ILE A 294 15.95 39.05 -27.05
N MET A 295 15.02 38.58 -27.89
CA MET A 295 14.44 37.23 -27.76
C MET A 295 15.49 36.13 -27.90
N CYS A 296 16.44 36.28 -28.83
CA CYS A 296 17.51 35.31 -29.01
C CYS A 296 18.43 35.25 -27.77
N VAL A 297 18.89 36.40 -27.27
CA VAL A 297 19.74 36.46 -26.07
C VAL A 297 19.02 35.92 -24.84
N ALA A 298 17.75 36.28 -24.66
CA ALA A 298 16.92 35.77 -23.57
C ALA A 298 16.71 34.25 -23.68
N GLY A 299 16.45 33.73 -24.88
CA GLY A 299 16.28 32.30 -25.15
C GLY A 299 17.55 31.50 -24.85
N VAL A 300 18.71 31.95 -25.33
CA VAL A 300 20.00 31.32 -25.00
C VAL A 300 20.25 31.36 -23.49
N GLY A 301 20.04 32.51 -22.85
CA GLY A 301 20.23 32.66 -21.40
C GLY A 301 19.39 31.68 -20.59
N LEU A 302 18.09 31.55 -20.92
CA LEU A 302 17.18 30.61 -20.26
C LEU A 302 17.63 29.16 -20.43
N VAL A 303 17.96 28.73 -21.66
CA VAL A 303 18.40 27.36 -21.92
C VAL A 303 19.68 27.06 -21.14
N MET A 304 20.70 27.92 -21.25
CA MET A 304 22.01 27.68 -20.62
C MET A 304 21.92 27.61 -19.09
N LEU A 305 21.15 28.51 -18.47
CA LEU A 305 21.02 28.58 -17.01
C LEU A 305 20.22 27.40 -16.44
N PHE A 306 19.01 27.17 -16.96
CA PHE A 306 18.13 26.12 -16.41
C PHE A 306 18.60 24.71 -16.77
N PHE A 307 19.21 24.52 -17.93
CA PHE A 307 19.84 23.24 -18.27
C PHE A 307 21.03 22.95 -17.34
N SER A 308 21.81 23.98 -16.97
CA SER A 308 22.89 23.80 -16.01
C SER A 308 22.38 23.43 -14.61
N TRP A 309 21.28 24.04 -14.14
CA TRP A 309 20.67 23.65 -12.87
C TRP A 309 20.12 22.22 -12.89
N LEU A 310 19.50 21.81 -14.00
CA LEU A 310 19.00 20.44 -14.16
C LEU A 310 20.15 19.41 -14.08
N LEU A 311 21.28 19.69 -14.76
CA LEU A 311 22.48 18.86 -14.69
C LEU A 311 23.09 18.79 -13.28
N SER A 312 23.13 19.91 -12.56
CA SER A 312 23.64 19.93 -11.18
C SER A 312 22.79 19.08 -10.24
N ILE A 313 21.45 19.18 -10.31
CA ILE A 313 20.55 18.29 -9.55
C ILE A 313 20.74 16.82 -9.95
N PHE A 314 20.85 16.55 -11.25
CA PHE A 314 21.06 15.20 -11.75
C PHE A 314 22.35 14.59 -11.18
N ARG A 315 23.45 15.35 -11.16
CA ARG A 315 24.74 14.93 -10.60
C ARG A 315 24.69 14.75 -9.08
N ALA A 316 23.96 15.61 -8.37
CA ALA A 316 23.73 15.46 -6.93
C ALA A 316 23.03 14.13 -6.61
N LYS A 317 22.15 13.66 -7.50
CA LYS A 317 21.42 12.39 -7.36
C LYS A 317 22.19 11.18 -7.92
N TYR A 318 23.07 11.40 -8.90
CA TYR A 318 23.88 10.39 -9.55
C TYR A 318 25.37 10.75 -9.43
N HIS A 319 25.96 10.41 -8.29
CA HIS A 319 27.34 10.78 -7.93
C HIS A 319 28.41 10.33 -8.94
N GLY A 320 28.12 9.33 -9.77
CA GLY A 320 29.03 8.86 -10.83
C GLY A 320 29.01 9.68 -12.13
N TYR A 321 28.17 10.72 -12.25
CA TYR A 321 28.07 11.50 -13.49
C TYR A 321 29.24 12.51 -13.63
N PRO A 322 30.06 12.41 -14.70
CA PRO A 322 31.32 13.15 -14.79
C PRO A 322 31.20 14.54 -15.41
N TYR A 323 30.11 14.86 -16.10
CA TYR A 323 29.97 16.12 -16.86
C TYR A 323 29.27 17.21 -16.03
N SER A 324 29.74 18.45 -16.18
CA SER A 324 29.12 19.67 -15.65
C SER A 324 29.09 20.72 -16.76
N PHE A 325 28.16 21.67 -16.69
CA PHE A 325 28.00 22.70 -17.71
C PHE A 325 28.52 24.06 -17.23
N LEU A 326 27.71 24.83 -16.48
CA LEU A 326 28.10 26.14 -15.94
C LEU A 326 28.10 26.19 -14.40
N LEU A 327 27.26 25.38 -13.77
CA LEU A 327 27.10 25.26 -12.34
C LEU A 327 27.39 23.81 -11.95
N SER A 328 28.24 23.63 -10.94
CA SER A 328 28.61 22.31 -10.41
C SER A 328 27.66 21.89 -9.30
#